data_AF-A0A962A721-F1
#
_entry.id   AF-A0A962A721-F1
#
_cell.length_a   1.000
_cell.length_b   1.000
_cell.length_c   1.000
_cell.angle_alpha   90.00
_cell.angle_beta   90.00
_cell.angle_gamma   90.00
#
_symmetry.space_group_name_H-M   'P 1'
#
loop_
_entity.id
_entity.type
_entity.pdbx_description
1 polymer ?
#
loop_
_entity_poly.entity_id
_entity_poly.type
_entity_poly.pdbx_seq_one_letter_code
_entity_poly.pdbx_strand_id
1 'polypeptide(L)'
;MIRDFAATLDDLRCETCIIGSGPAGIALALELSAQGRPSLVLESGGERASSAQDLSAAEIVDPSVHDDMSIAVARRLGGASNLWGGRCMPLDPCDFEPRPFARGARWPIGLDDIAPYYEAACRYATCGEPMFEATIPGAHGADDDFSFESIERASNVPKMHKAHARELAASRQIDLRLGATVVDFEIAENGAIEAAVVAGVAGARRRIVADRFVIAAGGLESTRLLLIAQRKRPEMFGGADGPLGRYYMGHIIGEIADIFFRDDRFDDAFDLLRDGHGSYTRRRFTPSLALQQADGLPNICFWPIVPPIADPRHRSGALSAVALALSTPVLKNFLLPEAIRIRHVGPHVDWLPHLRNVMSDAPRMAAFLLRFVYCRYLAAERIPGYFIRNRSMRYGLSYHCEQSPRAESRVTLADTTDRFGAPRLRIDLRFSREDAEGVVRAHERLADWLQRSDIAEVHYRQPEAENVDAVVARMSHGTHQIGTARMGATRSEGVVDRDLRCFDAPNLFVASSAVFCTSSQANPTLSIVAFAVRLARYIASENARETNVRSEIAHAT
;
A
#
# COMPACT_ATOMS: atom_id res chain seq x y z
N MET A 1 26.70 1.42 -3.59
CA MET A 1 27.08 2.40 -4.65
C MET A 1 26.01 2.40 -5.73
N ILE A 2 25.50 3.58 -6.13
CA ILE A 2 24.48 3.72 -7.19
C ILE A 2 25.19 4.02 -8.52
N ARG A 3 24.85 3.28 -9.59
CA ARG A 3 25.49 3.39 -10.90
C ARG A 3 24.45 3.31 -12.02
N ASP A 4 24.78 3.87 -13.18
CA ASP A 4 24.01 3.62 -14.41
C ASP A 4 24.30 2.21 -14.92
N PHE A 5 23.26 1.51 -15.37
CA PHE A 5 23.40 0.19 -15.97
C PHE A 5 24.19 0.21 -17.28
N ALA A 6 24.17 1.31 -18.04
CA ALA A 6 24.93 1.47 -19.27
C ALA A 6 26.45 1.33 -19.07
N ALA A 7 26.96 1.51 -17.84
CA ALA A 7 28.36 1.26 -17.50
C ALA A 7 28.72 -0.24 -17.40
N THR A 8 27.73 -1.13 -17.55
CA THR A 8 27.91 -2.59 -17.50
C THR A 8 28.25 -3.11 -18.89
N LEU A 9 29.53 -3.41 -19.12
CA LEU A 9 30.00 -3.85 -20.43
C LEU A 9 29.74 -5.36 -20.66
N ASP A 10 29.89 -6.18 -19.61
CA ASP A 10 29.82 -7.65 -19.65
C ASP A 10 28.65 -8.22 -18.84
N ASP A 11 28.39 -9.53 -18.99
CA ASP A 11 27.44 -10.26 -18.14
C ASP A 11 27.88 -10.20 -16.66
N LEU A 12 26.93 -9.99 -15.75
CA LEU A 12 27.21 -9.89 -14.31
C LEU A 12 26.80 -11.17 -13.60
N ARG A 13 27.60 -11.56 -12.60
CA ARG A 13 27.28 -12.63 -11.65
C ARG A 13 27.17 -12.08 -10.24
N CYS A 14 26.13 -12.46 -9.50
CA CYS A 14 25.93 -12.06 -8.12
C CYS A 14 25.28 -13.18 -7.28
N GLU A 15 25.30 -13.05 -5.96
CA GLU A 15 24.63 -14.01 -5.08
C GLU A 15 23.11 -13.81 -5.13
N THR A 16 22.65 -12.60 -4.83
CA THR A 16 21.22 -12.23 -4.87
C THR A 16 20.99 -11.05 -5.81
N CYS A 17 20.11 -11.24 -6.80
CA CYS A 17 19.64 -10.20 -7.70
C CYS A 17 18.21 -9.77 -7.32
N ILE A 18 18.05 -8.52 -6.88
CA ILE A 18 16.78 -7.90 -6.51
C ILE A 18 16.29 -7.06 -7.71
N ILE A 19 15.07 -7.31 -8.15
CA ILE A 19 14.46 -6.65 -9.32
C ILE A 19 13.43 -5.65 -8.83
N GLY A 20 13.80 -4.37 -8.84
CA GLY A 20 12.98 -3.25 -8.39
C GLY A 20 13.54 -2.58 -7.13
N SER A 21 13.55 -1.25 -7.12
CA SER A 21 14.03 -0.45 -5.98
C SER A 21 12.90 0.28 -5.24
N GLY A 22 11.72 -0.34 -5.19
CA GLY A 22 10.58 0.13 -4.38
C GLY A 22 10.79 -0.10 -2.87
N PRO A 23 9.74 0.11 -2.06
CA PRO A 23 9.76 -0.17 -0.61
C PRO A 23 10.34 -1.55 -0.26
N ALA A 24 9.84 -2.60 -0.92
CA ALA A 24 10.28 -3.98 -0.71
C ALA A 24 11.76 -4.16 -1.04
N GLY A 25 12.17 -3.76 -2.25
CA GLY A 25 13.53 -3.96 -2.74
C GLY A 25 14.58 -3.18 -1.95
N ILE A 26 14.28 -1.94 -1.55
CA ILE A 26 15.17 -1.15 -0.69
C ILE A 26 15.30 -1.80 0.70
N ALA A 27 14.18 -2.17 1.33
CA ALA A 27 14.23 -2.79 2.66
C ALA A 27 14.96 -4.15 2.63
N LEU A 28 14.70 -4.97 1.60
CA LEU A 28 15.37 -6.25 1.37
C LEU A 28 16.88 -6.07 1.22
N ALA A 29 17.33 -5.13 0.38
CA ALA A 29 18.76 -4.88 0.14
C ALA A 29 19.46 -4.35 1.40
N LEU A 30 18.81 -3.47 2.16
CA LEU A 30 19.35 -2.94 3.41
C LEU A 30 19.43 -4.02 4.50
N GLU A 31 18.39 -4.85 4.65
CA GLU A 31 18.39 -5.94 5.64
C GLU A 31 19.43 -7.00 5.26
N LEU A 32 19.56 -7.40 3.98
CA LEU A 32 20.62 -8.30 3.51
C LEU A 32 22.01 -7.72 3.81
N SER A 33 22.22 -6.43 3.53
CA SER A 33 23.48 -5.73 3.85
C SER A 33 23.76 -5.70 5.36
N ALA A 34 22.73 -5.60 6.20
CA ALA A 34 22.87 -5.69 7.66
C ALA A 34 23.24 -7.11 8.13
N GLN A 35 22.82 -8.13 7.39
CA GLN A 35 23.21 -9.54 7.58
C GLN A 35 24.55 -9.91 6.92
N GLY A 36 25.29 -8.94 6.35
CA GLY A 36 26.58 -9.20 5.70
C GLY A 36 26.47 -9.88 4.34
N ARG A 37 25.30 -9.83 3.68
CA ARG A 37 25.03 -10.46 2.39
C ARG A 37 24.99 -9.41 1.27
N PRO A 38 25.86 -9.52 0.24
CA PRO A 38 25.84 -8.61 -0.89
C PRO A 38 24.65 -8.86 -1.82
N SER A 39 24.14 -7.79 -2.43
CA SER A 39 23.03 -7.85 -3.38
C SER A 39 23.21 -6.89 -4.54
N LEU A 40 22.79 -7.32 -5.74
CA LEU A 40 22.62 -6.47 -6.91
C LEU A 40 21.15 -6.04 -6.98
N VAL A 41 20.88 -4.74 -7.05
CA VAL A 41 19.53 -4.17 -7.19
C VAL A 41 19.40 -3.56 -8.57
N LEU A 42 18.43 -4.02 -9.35
CA LEU A 42 18.13 -3.51 -10.69
C LEU A 42 16.89 -2.63 -10.65
N GLU A 43 17.00 -1.39 -11.12
CA GLU A 43 15.88 -0.45 -11.24
C GLU A 43 15.71 -0.03 -12.68
N SER A 44 14.50 -0.19 -13.22
CA SER A 44 14.17 0.15 -14.61
C SER A 44 14.29 1.65 -14.87
N GLY A 45 13.92 2.49 -13.90
CA GLY A 45 13.99 3.93 -14.00
C GLY A 45 15.32 4.56 -13.55
N GLY A 46 15.36 5.89 -13.56
CA GLY A 46 16.44 6.69 -12.98
C GLY A 46 16.10 7.18 -11.57
N GLU A 47 16.85 8.17 -11.07
CA GLU A 47 16.52 8.84 -9.80
C GLU A 47 15.23 9.68 -9.87
N ARG A 48 14.92 10.16 -11.08
CA ARG A 48 13.74 10.98 -11.38
C ARG A 48 12.84 10.25 -12.37
N ALA A 49 11.60 10.74 -12.52
CA ALA A 49 10.71 10.23 -13.55
C ALA A 49 11.34 10.40 -14.94
N SER A 50 11.19 9.41 -15.79
CA SER A 50 11.76 9.35 -17.15
C SER A 50 10.83 8.58 -18.08
N SER A 51 11.22 8.44 -19.35
CA SER A 51 10.51 7.59 -20.33
C SER A 51 10.45 6.10 -19.95
N ALA A 52 11.16 5.68 -18.89
CA ALA A 52 10.95 4.36 -18.32
C ALA A 52 9.49 4.17 -17.88
N GLN A 53 8.82 5.21 -17.37
CA GLN A 53 7.43 5.14 -16.90
C GLN A 53 6.47 4.56 -17.95
N ASP A 54 6.69 4.85 -19.23
CA ASP A 54 5.87 4.37 -20.35
C ASP A 54 5.88 2.83 -20.48
N LEU A 55 6.88 2.17 -19.91
CA LEU A 55 6.98 0.71 -19.88
C LEU A 55 5.89 0.07 -19.00
N SER A 56 5.33 0.81 -18.03
CA SER A 56 4.23 0.32 -17.17
C SER A 56 2.85 0.47 -17.81
N ALA A 57 2.74 1.04 -19.00
CA ALA A 57 1.45 1.23 -19.65
C ALA A 57 0.77 -0.11 -19.94
N ALA A 58 -0.53 -0.19 -19.67
CA ALA A 58 -1.33 -1.40 -19.71
C ALA A 58 -2.66 -1.15 -20.43
N GLU A 59 -3.25 -2.21 -20.98
CA GLU A 59 -4.62 -2.22 -21.48
C GLU A 59 -5.57 -2.44 -20.31
N ILE A 60 -6.22 -1.37 -19.84
CA ILE A 60 -7.23 -1.45 -18.78
C ILE A 60 -8.58 -1.76 -19.43
N VAL A 61 -9.19 -2.89 -19.07
CA VAL A 61 -10.45 -3.37 -19.65
C VAL A 61 -11.60 -2.43 -19.32
N ASP A 62 -11.68 -1.99 -18.06
CA ASP A 62 -12.63 -0.99 -17.60
C ASP A 62 -11.88 0.15 -16.87
N PRO A 63 -11.63 1.29 -17.55
CA PRO A 63 -10.95 2.44 -16.94
C PRO A 63 -11.72 3.11 -15.80
N SER A 64 -13.01 2.81 -15.60
CA SER A 64 -13.79 3.41 -14.52
C SER A 64 -13.45 2.81 -13.15
N VAL A 65 -12.94 1.57 -13.11
CA VAL A 65 -12.67 0.83 -11.88
C VAL A 65 -11.18 0.74 -11.51
N HIS A 66 -10.28 1.24 -12.35
CA HIS A 66 -8.84 1.17 -12.10
C HIS A 66 -8.15 2.49 -12.43
N ASP A 67 -7.27 2.94 -11.52
CA ASP A 67 -6.44 4.13 -11.74
C ASP A 67 -5.52 3.98 -12.97
N ASP A 68 -5.22 5.08 -13.64
CA ASP A 68 -4.20 5.03 -14.69
C ASP A 68 -2.84 4.59 -14.12
N MET A 69 -2.10 3.78 -14.89
CA MET A 69 -0.81 3.23 -14.47
C MET A 69 0.24 4.29 -14.14
N SER A 70 0.13 5.52 -14.69
CA SER A 70 0.99 6.66 -14.36
C SER A 70 0.79 7.18 -12.93
N ILE A 71 -0.37 6.92 -12.33
CA ILE A 71 -0.71 7.27 -10.95
C ILE A 71 -0.47 6.09 -10.01
N ALA A 72 -0.70 4.86 -10.49
CA ALA A 72 -0.58 3.64 -9.70
C ALA A 72 0.87 3.12 -9.56
N VAL A 73 1.74 3.38 -10.53
CA VAL A 73 3.10 2.84 -10.58
C VAL A 73 4.12 3.97 -10.75
N ALA A 74 5.27 3.86 -10.08
CA ALA A 74 6.42 4.71 -10.31
C ALA A 74 7.64 3.87 -10.68
N ARG A 75 8.12 3.99 -11.92
CA ARG A 75 9.37 3.37 -12.38
C ARG A 75 10.55 4.34 -12.22
N ARG A 76 11.09 4.37 -11.01
CA ARG A 76 12.24 5.19 -10.60
C ARG A 76 12.73 4.72 -9.24
N LEU A 77 13.92 5.16 -8.85
CA LEU A 77 14.47 4.90 -7.52
C LEU A 77 13.45 5.24 -6.41
N GLY A 78 13.17 4.26 -5.54
CA GLY A 78 12.18 4.35 -4.47
C GLY A 78 10.77 3.88 -4.85
N GLY A 79 10.49 3.62 -6.13
CA GLY A 79 9.22 3.11 -6.61
C GLY A 79 8.01 3.92 -6.12
N ALA A 80 6.93 3.22 -5.77
CA ALA A 80 5.67 3.80 -5.29
C ALA A 80 5.78 4.63 -3.99
N SER A 81 6.89 4.51 -3.23
CA SER A 81 7.13 5.41 -2.08
C SER A 81 7.28 6.89 -2.48
N ASN A 82 7.44 7.16 -3.78
CA ASN A 82 7.40 8.50 -4.32
C ASN A 82 5.98 9.10 -4.44
N LEU A 83 4.95 8.25 -4.44
CA LEU A 83 3.56 8.59 -4.75
C LEU A 83 2.63 8.43 -3.54
N TRP A 84 2.95 7.53 -2.61
CA TRP A 84 2.10 7.19 -1.47
C TRP A 84 1.95 8.31 -0.43
N GLY A 85 0.92 8.19 0.42
CA GLY A 85 0.66 9.09 1.54
C GLY A 85 1.41 8.78 2.84
N GLY A 86 2.28 7.75 2.86
CA GLY A 86 3.09 7.41 4.04
C GLY A 86 2.31 6.83 5.22
N ARG A 87 1.10 6.28 5.01
CA ARG A 87 0.31 5.61 6.05
C ARG A 87 0.89 4.20 6.30
N CYS A 88 1.17 3.88 7.56
CA CYS A 88 1.80 2.64 7.99
C CYS A 88 0.94 1.95 9.04
N MET A 89 0.58 0.70 8.78
CA MET A 89 -0.20 -0.14 9.68
C MET A 89 0.01 -1.61 9.30
N PRO A 90 0.03 -2.55 10.26
CA PRO A 90 0.17 -3.97 9.99
C PRO A 90 -1.08 -4.55 9.34
N LEU A 91 -0.99 -5.79 8.85
CA LEU A 91 -2.17 -6.60 8.56
C LEU A 91 -2.87 -6.92 9.89
N ASP A 92 -4.18 -7.07 9.84
CA ASP A 92 -4.98 -7.40 11.02
C ASP A 92 -4.95 -8.91 11.27
N PRO A 93 -5.15 -9.36 12.52
CA PRO A 93 -5.28 -10.80 12.81
C PRO A 93 -6.32 -11.50 11.92
N CYS A 94 -7.43 -10.81 11.61
CA CYS A 94 -8.50 -11.35 10.79
C CYS A 94 -8.11 -11.61 9.32
N ASP A 95 -7.01 -11.04 8.83
CA ASP A 95 -6.52 -11.30 7.47
C ASP A 95 -6.02 -12.74 7.30
N PHE A 96 -5.54 -13.36 8.39
CA PHE A 96 -5.00 -14.72 8.41
C PHE A 96 -6.04 -15.79 8.74
N GLU A 97 -7.24 -15.37 9.15
CA GLU A 97 -8.30 -16.26 9.62
C GLU A 97 -9.38 -16.50 8.56
N PRO A 98 -10.02 -17.69 8.54
CA PRO A 98 -11.15 -17.94 7.66
C PRO A 98 -12.33 -16.99 7.99
N ARG A 99 -12.83 -16.29 6.96
CA ARG A 99 -13.99 -15.40 7.06
C ARG A 99 -14.96 -15.62 5.89
N PRO A 100 -16.27 -15.47 6.09
CA PRO A 100 -17.25 -15.61 5.02
C PRO A 100 -17.02 -14.66 3.84
N PHE A 101 -16.61 -13.41 4.12
CA PHE A 101 -16.37 -12.37 3.10
C PHE A 101 -15.16 -12.69 2.21
N ALA A 102 -14.04 -13.12 2.81
CA ALA A 102 -12.81 -13.49 2.10
C ALA A 102 -12.79 -14.98 1.71
N ARG A 103 -13.91 -15.51 1.20
CA ARG A 103 -14.07 -16.95 0.92
C ARG A 103 -12.95 -17.47 0.00
N GLY A 104 -12.21 -18.47 0.48
CA GLY A 104 -11.16 -19.13 -0.29
C GLY A 104 -9.79 -18.44 -0.24
N ALA A 105 -9.67 -17.29 0.42
CA ALA A 105 -8.35 -16.81 0.85
C ALA A 105 -7.82 -17.72 1.95
N ARG A 106 -6.63 -18.27 1.75
CA ARG A 106 -5.90 -19.02 2.78
C ARG A 106 -4.46 -18.57 2.77
N TRP A 107 -4.01 -18.03 3.89
CA TRP A 107 -2.59 -17.77 4.10
C TRP A 107 -1.92 -19.06 4.56
N PRO A 108 -0.74 -19.43 4.03
CA PRO A 108 0.04 -20.57 4.54
C PRO A 108 0.87 -20.20 5.79
N ILE A 109 0.56 -19.08 6.42
CA ILE A 109 1.20 -18.47 7.59
C ILE A 109 0.15 -17.80 8.45
N GLY A 110 0.46 -17.57 9.73
CA GLY A 110 -0.35 -16.76 10.65
C GLY A 110 0.28 -15.39 10.94
N LEU A 111 -0.39 -14.60 11.77
CA LEU A 111 0.13 -13.30 12.22
C LEU A 111 1.48 -13.45 12.96
N ASP A 112 1.64 -14.50 13.76
CA ASP A 112 2.88 -14.77 14.52
C ASP A 112 4.10 -14.99 13.62
N ASP A 113 3.90 -15.45 12.38
CA ASP A 113 4.99 -15.63 11.42
C ASP A 113 5.52 -14.30 10.86
N ILE A 114 4.73 -13.21 10.91
CA ILE A 114 5.10 -11.91 10.34
C ILE A 114 5.29 -10.81 11.40
N ALA A 115 4.60 -10.92 12.54
CA ALA A 115 4.63 -9.93 13.62
C ALA A 115 6.05 -9.54 14.08
N PRO A 116 7.02 -10.48 14.24
CA PRO A 116 8.38 -10.15 14.67
C PRO A 116 9.15 -9.23 13.71
N TYR A 117 8.68 -9.07 12.48
CA TYR A 117 9.35 -8.26 11.45
C TYR A 117 8.80 -6.84 11.35
N TYR A 118 7.69 -6.51 12.04
CA TYR A 118 7.13 -5.16 12.02
C TYR A 118 8.02 -4.13 12.70
N GLU A 119 8.81 -4.49 13.72
CA GLU A 119 9.78 -3.57 14.32
C GLU A 119 10.80 -3.06 13.29
N ALA A 120 11.41 -3.98 12.54
CA ALA A 120 12.32 -3.63 11.45
C ALA A 120 11.58 -2.89 10.31
N ALA A 121 10.34 -3.29 10.00
CA ALA A 121 9.55 -2.61 8.99
C ALA A 121 9.26 -1.15 9.35
N CYS A 122 8.94 -0.87 10.62
CA CYS A 122 8.72 0.49 11.12
C CYS A 122 9.99 1.33 11.04
N ARG A 123 11.16 0.75 11.33
CA ARG A 123 12.46 1.40 11.14
C ARG A 123 12.69 1.78 9.68
N TYR A 124 12.49 0.85 8.74
CA TYR A 124 12.68 1.14 7.31
C TYR A 124 11.62 2.09 6.74
N ALA A 125 10.38 2.00 7.19
CA ALA A 125 9.30 2.91 6.81
C ALA A 125 9.42 4.29 7.49
N THR A 126 10.29 4.44 8.49
CA THR A 126 10.47 5.65 9.31
C THR A 126 9.19 6.10 10.01
N CYS A 127 8.42 5.18 10.58
CA CYS A 127 7.11 5.48 11.19
C CYS A 127 7.07 5.38 12.73
N GLY A 128 8.22 5.31 13.40
CA GLY A 128 8.32 5.26 14.86
C GLY A 128 8.42 3.83 15.40
N GLU A 129 8.07 3.64 16.67
CA GLU A 129 8.02 2.30 17.30
C GLU A 129 6.82 1.49 16.78
N PRO A 130 6.85 0.15 16.81
CA PRO A 130 5.80 -0.72 16.25
C PRO A 130 4.56 -0.84 17.16
N MET A 131 4.04 0.30 17.64
CA MET A 131 2.84 0.37 18.48
C MET A 131 1.63 0.78 17.64
N PHE A 132 0.68 -0.14 17.43
CA PHE A 132 -0.50 0.06 16.56
C PHE A 132 -1.83 0.06 17.31
N GLU A 133 -1.78 0.07 18.62
CA GLU A 133 -2.94 0.20 19.51
C GLU A 133 -2.65 1.25 20.57
N ALA A 134 -3.67 2.00 20.96
CA ALA A 134 -3.60 2.89 22.10
C ALA A 134 -4.99 3.12 22.71
N THR A 135 -5.09 3.07 24.03
CA THR A 135 -6.33 3.34 24.77
C THR A 135 -6.70 4.83 24.76
N ILE A 136 -7.97 5.16 24.93
CA ILE A 136 -8.43 6.54 25.20
C ILE A 136 -8.69 6.66 26.71
N PRO A 137 -7.95 7.51 27.46
CA PRO A 137 -8.14 7.64 28.90
C PRO A 137 -9.58 7.98 29.29
N GLY A 138 -10.16 7.16 30.16
CA GLY A 138 -11.54 7.31 30.66
C GLY A 138 -12.63 6.92 29.66
N ALA A 139 -12.29 6.50 28.44
CA ALA A 139 -13.25 5.92 27.52
C ALA A 139 -13.44 4.43 27.84
N HIS A 140 -14.70 4.00 27.78
CA HIS A 140 -15.11 2.60 27.88
C HIS A 140 -16.06 2.33 26.71
N GLY A 141 -16.16 1.08 26.25
CA GLY A 141 -17.08 0.72 25.17
C GLY A 141 -16.42 0.07 23.95
N ALA A 142 -15.09 -0.05 23.88
CA ALA A 142 -14.49 -1.07 23.05
C ALA A 142 -14.90 -2.45 23.60
N ASP A 143 -15.51 -3.27 22.76
CA ASP A 143 -16.09 -4.55 23.14
C ASP A 143 -15.94 -5.58 22.01
N ASP A 144 -16.67 -6.68 22.11
CA ASP A 144 -16.63 -7.78 21.16
C ASP A 144 -17.22 -7.42 19.78
N ASP A 145 -17.82 -6.23 19.59
CA ASP A 145 -18.33 -5.76 18.30
C ASP A 145 -17.27 -4.89 17.58
N PHE A 146 -16.85 -3.79 18.20
CA PHE A 146 -15.93 -2.81 17.60
C PHE A 146 -14.88 -2.29 18.61
N SER A 147 -13.75 -1.85 18.05
CA SER A 147 -12.69 -1.14 18.77
C SER A 147 -12.43 0.23 18.16
N PHE A 148 -11.98 1.18 18.98
CA PHE A 148 -11.43 2.49 18.60
C PHE A 148 -9.94 2.64 18.95
N GLU A 149 -9.30 1.54 19.38
CA GLU A 149 -7.93 1.56 19.91
C GLU A 149 -6.89 1.42 18.81
N SER A 150 -7.26 0.85 17.65
CA SER A 150 -6.40 0.73 16.48
C SER A 150 -5.93 2.10 16.01
N ILE A 151 -4.62 2.23 15.83
CA ILE A 151 -3.96 3.43 15.32
C ILE A 151 -3.12 3.11 14.09
N GLU A 152 -3.20 4.01 13.12
CA GLU A 152 -2.22 4.06 12.05
C GLU A 152 -1.09 5.03 12.38
N ARG A 153 0.08 4.81 11.78
CA ARG A 153 1.25 5.67 11.91
C ARG A 153 1.60 6.36 10.60
N ALA A 154 2.08 7.59 10.68
CA ALA A 154 2.65 8.29 9.54
C ALA A 154 4.14 7.95 9.37
N SER A 155 4.60 7.91 8.13
CA SER A 155 6.02 7.87 7.79
C SER A 155 6.60 9.28 7.88
N ASN A 156 7.67 9.47 8.66
CA ASN A 156 8.33 10.76 8.81
C ASN A 156 9.06 11.19 7.53
N VAL A 157 9.57 10.21 6.77
CA VAL A 157 10.19 10.41 5.46
C VAL A 157 9.59 9.39 4.48
N PRO A 158 8.40 9.68 3.89
CA PRO A 158 7.67 8.73 3.04
C PRO A 158 8.50 8.21 1.86
N LYS A 159 9.35 9.05 1.27
CA LYS A 159 10.22 8.64 0.16
C LYS A 159 11.36 7.79 0.68
N MET A 160 11.21 6.46 0.66
CA MET A 160 12.17 5.53 1.30
C MET A 160 13.60 5.64 0.76
N HIS A 161 13.77 5.88 -0.55
CA HIS A 161 15.10 6.15 -1.12
C HIS A 161 15.77 7.42 -0.55
N LYS A 162 14.99 8.40 -0.08
CA LYS A 162 15.51 9.58 0.61
C LYS A 162 15.79 9.29 2.08
N ALA A 163 14.91 8.52 2.74
CA ALA A 163 15.11 8.08 4.11
C ALA A 163 16.45 7.34 4.27
N HIS A 164 16.79 6.49 3.30
CA HIS A 164 17.97 5.62 3.32
C HIS A 164 19.09 6.05 2.35
N ALA A 165 19.08 7.30 1.88
CA ALA A 165 20.00 7.77 0.85
C ALA A 165 21.47 7.58 1.23
N ARG A 166 21.82 7.88 2.51
CA ARG A 166 23.19 7.74 3.02
C ARG A 166 23.64 6.28 3.04
N GLU A 167 22.78 5.38 3.53
CA GLU A 167 23.08 3.95 3.62
C GLU A 167 23.24 3.31 2.23
N LEU A 168 22.32 3.63 1.30
CA LEU A 168 22.38 3.15 -0.08
C LEU A 168 23.64 3.65 -0.82
N ALA A 169 24.04 4.90 -0.60
CA ALA A 169 25.23 5.47 -1.23
C ALA A 169 26.52 4.90 -0.64
N ALA A 170 26.60 4.76 0.68
CA ALA A 170 27.79 4.34 1.40
C ALA A 170 28.02 2.81 1.41
N SER A 171 26.96 2.01 1.20
CA SER A 171 27.08 0.55 1.25
C SER A 171 27.98 0.01 0.13
N ARG A 172 28.91 -0.86 0.53
CA ARG A 172 29.74 -1.69 -0.34
C ARG A 172 29.10 -3.04 -0.68
N GLN A 173 28.03 -3.40 0.03
CA GLN A 173 27.30 -4.65 -0.16
C GLN A 173 26.11 -4.48 -1.12
N ILE A 174 25.66 -3.26 -1.35
CA ILE A 174 24.54 -2.95 -2.26
C ILE A 174 25.11 -2.33 -3.54
N ASP A 175 25.00 -3.07 -4.65
CA ASP A 175 25.24 -2.56 -5.99
C ASP A 175 23.89 -2.22 -6.64
N LEU A 176 23.56 -0.93 -6.79
CA LEU A 176 22.27 -0.49 -7.34
C LEU A 176 22.47 0.07 -8.75
N ARG A 177 21.81 -0.54 -9.73
CA ARG A 177 21.88 -0.19 -11.16
C ARG A 177 20.57 0.44 -11.64
N LEU A 178 20.64 1.71 -12.03
CA LEU A 178 19.54 2.47 -12.61
C LEU A 178 19.48 2.27 -14.13
N GLY A 179 18.30 2.41 -14.73
CA GLY A 179 18.11 2.20 -16.17
C GLY A 179 18.20 0.73 -16.60
N ALA A 180 18.05 -0.20 -15.66
CA ALA A 180 18.13 -1.65 -15.84
C ALA A 180 16.73 -2.27 -15.86
N THR A 181 16.17 -2.51 -17.04
CA THR A 181 14.84 -3.13 -17.17
C THR A 181 14.96 -4.62 -17.38
N VAL A 182 14.59 -5.44 -16.38
CA VAL A 182 14.40 -6.88 -16.62
C VAL A 182 13.21 -7.05 -17.55
N VAL A 183 13.43 -7.72 -18.68
CA VAL A 183 12.41 -7.94 -19.71
C VAL A 183 12.04 -9.41 -19.88
N ASP A 184 12.88 -10.32 -19.38
CA ASP A 184 12.73 -11.75 -19.59
C ASP A 184 13.60 -12.58 -18.63
N PHE A 185 13.36 -13.89 -18.57
CA PHE A 185 14.19 -14.87 -17.87
C PHE A 185 14.62 -16.01 -18.79
N GLU A 186 15.84 -16.49 -18.61
CA GLU A 186 16.32 -17.78 -19.10
C GLU A 186 16.03 -18.84 -18.03
N ILE A 187 15.37 -19.92 -18.42
CA ILE A 187 14.77 -20.90 -17.49
C ILE A 187 15.27 -22.30 -17.86
N ALA A 188 15.92 -22.97 -16.93
CA ALA A 188 16.40 -24.34 -17.06
C ALA A 188 15.23 -25.34 -17.13
N GLU A 189 15.51 -26.58 -17.55
CA GLU A 189 14.51 -27.66 -17.62
C GLU A 189 13.83 -27.91 -16.27
N ASN A 190 14.59 -27.84 -15.17
CA ASN A 190 14.10 -27.99 -13.80
C ASN A 190 13.35 -26.76 -13.24
N GLY A 191 13.14 -25.72 -14.06
CA GLY A 191 12.44 -24.49 -13.69
C GLY A 191 13.30 -23.43 -13.01
N ALA A 192 14.57 -23.72 -12.69
CA ALA A 192 15.47 -22.72 -12.11
C ALA A 192 15.75 -21.59 -13.12
N ILE A 193 15.83 -20.36 -12.61
CA ILE A 193 16.21 -19.19 -13.39
C ILE A 193 17.73 -19.19 -13.56
N GLU A 194 18.21 -19.34 -14.79
CA GLU A 194 19.64 -19.31 -15.12
C GLU A 194 20.16 -17.87 -15.22
N ALA A 195 19.36 -16.98 -15.82
CA ALA A 195 19.68 -15.57 -15.95
C ALA A 195 18.43 -14.69 -16.08
N ALA A 196 18.52 -13.46 -15.58
CA ALA A 196 17.61 -12.39 -15.95
C ALA A 196 18.15 -11.65 -17.18
N VAL A 197 17.30 -11.44 -18.19
CA VAL A 197 17.64 -10.65 -19.38
C VAL A 197 17.27 -9.19 -19.12
N VAL A 198 18.27 -8.31 -19.15
CA VAL A 198 18.12 -6.90 -18.78
C VAL A 198 18.36 -6.02 -19.98
N ALA A 199 17.37 -5.22 -20.36
CA ALA A 199 17.49 -4.15 -21.33
C ALA A 199 17.92 -2.85 -20.65
N GLY A 200 19.04 -2.27 -21.09
CA GLY A 200 19.43 -0.91 -20.75
C GLY A 200 18.55 0.14 -21.46
N VAL A 201 18.70 1.41 -21.09
CA VAL A 201 17.91 2.53 -21.65
C VAL A 201 17.99 2.60 -23.17
N ALA A 202 19.17 2.31 -23.76
CA ALA A 202 19.40 2.28 -25.20
C ALA A 202 18.92 0.98 -25.90
N GLY A 203 18.34 0.04 -25.16
CA GLY A 203 17.85 -1.25 -25.69
C GLY A 203 18.89 -2.37 -25.75
N ALA A 204 20.16 -2.10 -25.43
CA ALA A 204 21.18 -3.14 -25.31
C ALA A 204 20.79 -4.14 -24.21
N ARG A 205 20.79 -5.44 -24.55
CA ARG A 205 20.48 -6.53 -23.62
C ARG A 205 21.75 -7.14 -23.02
N ARG A 206 21.67 -7.53 -21.75
CA ARG A 206 22.73 -8.21 -20.99
C ARG A 206 22.12 -9.31 -20.12
N ARG A 207 22.91 -10.33 -19.79
CA ARG A 207 22.49 -11.41 -18.89
C ARG A 207 23.02 -11.12 -17.49
N ILE A 208 22.14 -11.29 -16.51
CA ILE A 208 22.48 -11.25 -15.09
C ILE A 208 22.27 -12.64 -14.53
N VAL A 209 23.37 -13.30 -14.16
CA VAL A 209 23.37 -14.61 -13.53
C VAL A 209 23.37 -14.39 -12.02
N ALA A 210 22.47 -15.06 -11.31
CA ALA A 210 22.43 -15.00 -9.86
C ALA A 210 22.12 -16.36 -9.25
N ASP A 211 22.64 -16.61 -8.05
CA ASP A 211 22.28 -17.81 -7.30
C ASP A 211 20.80 -17.73 -6.88
N ARG A 212 20.30 -16.53 -6.56
CA ARG A 212 18.89 -16.24 -6.22
C ARG A 212 18.40 -14.96 -6.90
N PHE A 213 17.14 -14.97 -7.33
CA PHE A 213 16.43 -13.81 -7.87
C PHE A 213 15.26 -13.44 -6.97
N VAL A 214 15.09 -12.15 -6.68
CA VAL A 214 13.93 -11.65 -5.93
C VAL A 214 13.21 -10.58 -6.75
N ILE A 215 11.98 -10.86 -7.16
CA ILE A 215 11.13 -9.91 -7.84
C ILE A 215 10.48 -8.99 -6.80
N ALA A 216 10.83 -7.70 -6.85
CA ALA A 216 10.37 -6.64 -5.96
C ALA A 216 9.84 -5.42 -6.75
N ALA A 217 9.19 -5.67 -7.88
CA ALA A 217 8.84 -4.68 -8.90
C ALA A 217 7.46 -4.01 -8.68
N GLY A 218 6.82 -4.20 -7.52
CA GLY A 218 5.43 -3.80 -7.27
C GLY A 218 4.42 -4.87 -7.69
N GLY A 219 3.14 -4.71 -7.39
CA GLY A 219 2.14 -5.77 -7.57
C GLY A 219 2.02 -6.24 -9.03
N LEU A 220 1.74 -5.31 -9.93
CA LEU A 220 1.46 -5.63 -11.33
C LEU A 220 2.71 -6.00 -12.14
N GLU A 221 3.81 -5.25 -12.01
CA GLU A 221 5.03 -5.54 -12.77
C GLU A 221 5.73 -6.83 -12.27
N SER A 222 5.58 -7.19 -10.99
CA SER A 222 6.05 -8.51 -10.53
C SER A 222 5.28 -9.64 -11.22
N THR A 223 3.96 -9.50 -11.28
CA THR A 223 3.10 -10.46 -11.98
C THR A 223 3.36 -10.51 -13.47
N ARG A 224 3.64 -9.36 -14.11
CA ARG A 224 4.00 -9.27 -15.53
C ARG A 224 5.25 -10.11 -15.84
N LEU A 225 6.29 -10.01 -15.01
CA LEU A 225 7.51 -10.79 -15.19
C LEU A 225 7.26 -12.30 -15.04
N LEU A 226 6.41 -12.70 -14.09
CA LEU A 226 6.02 -14.09 -13.91
C LEU A 226 5.18 -14.61 -15.09
N LEU A 227 4.27 -13.80 -15.63
CA LEU A 227 3.49 -14.15 -16.81
C LEU A 227 4.37 -14.27 -18.07
N ILE A 228 5.41 -13.44 -18.19
CA ILE A 228 6.41 -13.56 -19.27
C ILE A 228 7.17 -14.89 -19.14
N ALA A 229 7.57 -15.27 -17.92
CA ALA A 229 8.19 -16.58 -17.68
C ALA A 229 7.23 -17.73 -18.01
N GLN A 230 5.96 -17.65 -17.58
CA GLN A 230 4.94 -18.66 -17.89
C GLN A 230 4.69 -18.80 -19.39
N ARG A 231 4.74 -17.70 -20.15
CA ARG A 231 4.58 -17.76 -21.62
C ARG A 231 5.64 -18.64 -22.28
N LYS A 232 6.87 -18.70 -21.72
CA LYS A 232 7.94 -19.58 -22.20
C LYS A 232 7.78 -21.02 -21.73
N ARG A 233 7.27 -21.22 -20.51
CA ARG A 233 7.05 -22.50 -19.86
C ARG A 233 5.61 -22.57 -19.36
N PRO A 234 4.64 -22.93 -20.23
CA PRO A 234 3.21 -22.83 -19.93
C PRO A 234 2.72 -23.65 -18.74
N GLU A 235 3.52 -24.60 -18.25
CA GLU A 235 3.24 -25.44 -17.09
C GLU A 235 3.58 -24.79 -15.74
N MET A 236 4.37 -23.70 -15.75
CA MET A 236 4.74 -23.00 -14.52
C MET A 236 3.52 -22.33 -13.88
N PHE A 237 3.58 -22.17 -12.56
CA PHE A 237 2.61 -21.48 -11.72
C PHE A 237 1.20 -22.06 -11.82
N GLY A 238 1.11 -23.40 -11.88
CA GLY A 238 -0.14 -24.14 -12.03
C GLY A 238 -0.72 -24.12 -13.45
N GLY A 239 0.02 -23.59 -14.42
CA GLY A 239 -0.39 -23.46 -15.82
C GLY A 239 -1.49 -22.43 -16.07
N ALA A 240 -2.18 -22.55 -17.20
CA ALA A 240 -3.18 -21.58 -17.65
C ALA A 240 -4.39 -21.42 -16.69
N ASP A 241 -4.73 -22.51 -15.98
CA ASP A 241 -5.79 -22.55 -14.98
C ASP A 241 -5.28 -22.29 -13.56
N GLY A 242 -3.97 -22.06 -13.42
CA GLY A 242 -3.30 -21.79 -12.16
C GLY A 242 -3.65 -20.41 -11.56
N PRO A 243 -3.10 -20.14 -10.36
CA PRO A 243 -3.41 -18.92 -9.61
C PRO A 243 -2.76 -17.65 -10.17
N LEU A 244 -1.74 -17.75 -11.03
CA LEU A 244 -1.01 -16.58 -11.52
C LEU A 244 -1.93 -15.61 -12.29
N GLY A 245 -1.85 -14.34 -11.91
CA GLY A 245 -2.63 -13.24 -12.46
C GLY A 245 -4.06 -13.16 -11.93
N ARG A 246 -4.58 -14.16 -11.23
CA ARG A 246 -5.96 -14.17 -10.68
C ARG A 246 -6.02 -13.50 -9.31
N TYR A 247 -7.23 -13.28 -8.80
CA TYR A 247 -7.47 -12.70 -7.47
C TYR A 247 -6.88 -11.29 -7.33
N TYR A 248 -6.91 -10.51 -8.40
CA TYR A 248 -6.45 -9.14 -8.36
C TYR A 248 -7.38 -8.31 -7.46
N MET A 249 -6.81 -7.72 -6.42
CA MET A 249 -7.53 -6.90 -5.46
C MET A 249 -6.90 -5.50 -5.33
N GLY A 250 -7.76 -4.51 -5.16
CA GLY A 250 -7.47 -3.19 -4.62
C GLY A 250 -8.14 -3.02 -3.25
N HIS A 251 -8.77 -1.87 -3.04
CA HIS A 251 -9.63 -1.61 -1.88
C HIS A 251 -10.88 -0.85 -2.32
N ILE A 252 -11.88 -0.84 -1.46
CA ILE A 252 -13.08 -0.03 -1.63
C ILE A 252 -12.98 1.10 -0.61
N ILE A 253 -12.81 2.32 -1.11
CA ILE A 253 -12.52 3.51 -0.31
C ILE A 253 -13.57 4.56 -0.61
N GLY A 254 -14.11 5.17 0.43
CA GLY A 254 -15.11 6.21 0.20
C GLY A 254 -15.69 6.82 1.45
N GLU A 255 -16.79 7.52 1.22
CA GLU A 255 -17.60 8.20 2.22
C GLU A 255 -19.05 8.20 1.73
N ILE A 256 -19.95 7.64 2.53
CA ILE A 256 -21.40 7.60 2.27
C ILE A 256 -22.23 8.14 3.43
N ALA A 257 -21.59 8.50 4.53
CA ALA A 257 -22.22 8.98 5.76
C ALA A 257 -21.37 10.07 6.44
N ASP A 258 -22.01 10.77 7.36
CA ASP A 258 -21.37 11.66 8.31
C ASP A 258 -21.48 11.09 9.74
N ILE A 259 -20.51 11.39 10.59
CA ILE A 259 -20.47 11.03 12.00
C ILE A 259 -20.58 12.28 12.88
N PHE A 260 -21.34 12.19 13.97
CA PHE A 260 -21.58 13.25 14.94
C PHE A 260 -21.16 12.76 16.33
N PHE A 261 -20.01 13.21 16.82
CA PHE A 261 -19.55 12.84 18.17
C PHE A 261 -20.43 13.50 19.24
N ARG A 262 -20.72 12.75 20.31
CA ARG A 262 -21.46 13.25 21.48
C ARG A 262 -20.54 13.75 22.60
N ASP A 263 -19.27 13.38 22.54
CA ASP A 263 -18.29 13.57 23.60
C ASP A 263 -16.95 14.08 23.03
N ASP A 264 -16.47 15.20 23.60
CA ASP A 264 -15.22 15.86 23.23
C ASP A 264 -14.00 14.93 23.33
N ARG A 265 -14.03 13.93 24.22
CA ARG A 265 -12.93 12.95 24.36
C ARG A 265 -12.70 12.18 23.07
N PHE A 266 -13.77 11.78 22.38
CA PHE A 266 -13.65 11.08 21.09
C PHE A 266 -13.32 12.07 19.96
N ASP A 267 -13.88 13.28 19.98
CA ASP A 267 -13.51 14.34 19.03
C ASP A 267 -11.99 14.65 19.06
N ASP A 268 -11.41 14.72 20.26
CA ASP A 268 -9.98 14.93 20.47
C ASP A 268 -9.14 13.69 20.08
N ALA A 269 -9.62 12.49 20.42
CA ALA A 269 -8.86 11.26 20.23
C ALA A 269 -8.66 10.88 18.74
N PHE A 270 -9.53 11.34 17.85
CA PHE A 270 -9.47 11.04 16.42
C PHE A 270 -8.72 12.09 15.57
N ASP A 271 -8.11 13.12 16.20
CA ASP A 271 -7.17 14.04 15.54
C ASP A 271 -5.84 13.33 15.16
N LEU A 272 -4.94 14.03 14.47
CA LEU A 272 -3.56 13.63 14.26
C LEU A 272 -2.74 13.90 15.53
N LEU A 273 -2.41 12.84 16.26
CA LEU A 273 -1.78 12.91 17.57
C LEU A 273 -0.33 12.43 17.54
N ARG A 274 0.54 13.03 18.36
CA ARG A 274 1.86 12.49 18.67
C ARG A 274 1.73 11.71 19.97
N ASP A 275 2.07 10.42 19.93
CA ASP A 275 1.92 9.51 21.07
C ASP A 275 3.23 9.28 21.84
N GLY A 276 4.31 9.98 21.47
CA GLY A 276 5.63 9.82 22.09
C GLY A 276 6.48 8.72 21.48
N HIS A 277 5.94 7.92 20.55
CA HIS A 277 6.64 6.82 19.89
C HIS A 277 7.23 7.21 18.52
N GLY A 278 7.57 8.50 18.35
CA GLY A 278 8.35 9.00 17.22
C GLY A 278 7.60 9.19 15.90
N SER A 279 6.26 9.24 15.89
CA SER A 279 5.48 9.66 14.72
C SER A 279 4.09 10.20 15.07
N TYR A 280 3.43 10.81 14.09
CA TYR A 280 2.00 11.10 14.16
C TYR A 280 1.19 9.83 13.95
N THR A 281 0.08 9.75 14.68
CA THR A 281 -0.88 8.66 14.66
C THR A 281 -2.29 9.15 14.40
N ARG A 282 -3.17 8.25 13.96
CA ARG A 282 -4.60 8.50 13.84
C ARG A 282 -5.39 7.26 14.23
N ARG A 283 -6.47 7.46 14.98
CA ARG A 283 -7.38 6.39 15.42
C ARG A 283 -8.35 5.97 14.34
N ARG A 284 -8.79 4.73 14.45
CA ARG A 284 -9.75 4.11 13.55
C ARG A 284 -10.74 3.26 14.34
N PHE A 285 -11.98 3.23 13.87
CA PHE A 285 -12.95 2.23 14.29
C PHE A 285 -12.73 0.97 13.45
N THR A 286 -12.64 -0.19 14.10
CA THR A 286 -12.43 -1.49 13.45
C THR A 286 -13.35 -2.55 14.04
N PRO A 287 -14.07 -3.35 13.24
CA PRO A 287 -14.89 -4.45 13.74
C PRO A 287 -14.01 -5.58 14.26
N SER A 288 -14.46 -6.26 15.30
CA SER A 288 -13.78 -7.44 15.82
C SER A 288 -13.79 -8.59 14.81
N LEU A 289 -12.87 -9.55 14.96
CA LEU A 289 -12.90 -10.79 14.18
C LEU A 289 -14.21 -11.55 14.39
N ALA A 290 -14.72 -11.60 15.62
CA ALA A 290 -15.95 -12.32 15.96
C ALA A 290 -17.15 -11.75 15.20
N LEU A 291 -17.29 -10.41 15.17
CA LEU A 291 -18.35 -9.74 14.42
C LEU A 291 -18.18 -9.95 12.90
N GLN A 292 -16.96 -9.85 12.38
CA GLN A 292 -16.68 -10.13 10.97
C GLN A 292 -17.09 -11.56 10.56
N GLN A 293 -16.87 -12.55 11.43
CA GLN A 293 -17.25 -13.94 11.19
C GLN A 293 -18.76 -14.17 11.31
N ALA A 294 -19.40 -13.60 12.34
CA ALA A 294 -20.83 -13.77 12.61
C ALA A 294 -21.70 -13.16 11.50
N ASP A 295 -21.35 -11.95 11.06
CA ASP A 295 -22.19 -11.14 10.18
C ASP A 295 -21.67 -11.08 8.73
N GLY A 296 -20.58 -11.80 8.45
CA GLY A 296 -19.94 -11.80 7.14
C GLY A 296 -19.51 -10.39 6.70
N LEU A 297 -18.91 -9.64 7.64
CA LEU A 297 -18.37 -8.32 7.35
C LEU A 297 -17.01 -8.43 6.67
N PRO A 298 -16.67 -7.49 5.77
CA PRO A 298 -15.31 -7.33 5.31
C PRO A 298 -14.38 -6.91 6.45
N ASN A 299 -13.08 -7.10 6.25
CA ASN A 299 -12.08 -6.34 6.98
C ASN A 299 -12.16 -4.88 6.51
N ILE A 300 -12.56 -3.99 7.40
CA ILE A 300 -12.87 -2.60 7.12
C ILE A 300 -12.53 -1.73 8.33
N CYS A 301 -12.09 -0.50 8.09
CA CYS A 301 -11.98 0.50 9.14
C CYS A 301 -12.67 1.80 8.77
N PHE A 302 -12.96 2.61 9.80
CA PHE A 302 -13.60 3.91 9.66
C PHE A 302 -12.86 4.99 10.45
N TRP A 303 -12.84 6.21 9.94
CA TRP A 303 -12.34 7.36 10.70
C TRP A 303 -13.04 8.65 10.26
N PRO A 304 -13.22 9.63 11.16
CA PRO A 304 -13.73 10.93 10.79
C PRO A 304 -12.71 11.65 9.91
N ILE A 305 -13.19 12.35 8.90
CA ILE A 305 -12.37 13.25 8.09
C ILE A 305 -12.87 14.69 8.22
N VAL A 306 -12.05 15.64 7.79
CA VAL A 306 -12.43 17.05 7.81
C VAL A 306 -13.81 17.25 7.16
N PRO A 307 -14.66 18.10 7.75
CA PRO A 307 -15.97 18.42 7.17
C PRO A 307 -15.80 18.89 5.72
N PRO A 308 -16.79 18.66 4.84
CA PRO A 308 -16.75 19.20 3.48
C PRO A 308 -16.42 20.68 3.51
N ILE A 309 -15.30 21.08 2.89
CA ILE A 309 -14.79 22.46 2.95
C ILE A 309 -15.83 23.43 2.41
N ALA A 310 -16.63 23.00 1.43
CA ALA A 310 -17.71 23.77 0.83
C ALA A 310 -18.92 24.01 1.74
N ASP A 311 -19.08 23.26 2.84
CA ASP A 311 -20.30 23.27 3.65
C ASP A 311 -20.15 24.19 4.87
N PRO A 312 -20.64 25.44 4.85
CA PRO A 312 -20.41 26.39 5.93
C PRO A 312 -21.06 26.00 7.27
N ARG A 313 -21.90 24.96 7.30
CA ARG A 313 -22.45 24.39 8.54
C ARG A 313 -21.35 23.78 9.44
N HIS A 314 -20.13 23.61 8.94
CA HIS A 314 -18.96 23.25 9.73
C HIS A 314 -18.53 24.35 10.72
N ARG A 315 -19.02 25.61 10.62
CA ARG A 315 -18.76 26.70 11.60
C ARG A 315 -17.29 26.89 12.04
N SER A 316 -16.34 26.71 11.12
CA SER A 316 -14.88 26.78 11.36
C SER A 316 -14.28 27.92 10.56
N GLY A 317 -13.55 28.82 11.21
CA GLY A 317 -12.93 29.96 10.52
C GLY A 317 -11.87 29.50 9.52
N ALA A 318 -11.07 28.49 9.88
CA ALA A 318 -10.01 27.97 9.03
C ALA A 318 -10.54 27.29 7.77
N LEU A 319 -11.53 26.38 7.89
CA LEU A 319 -12.15 25.73 6.72
C LEU A 319 -12.86 26.75 5.83
N SER A 320 -13.54 27.74 6.42
CA SER A 320 -14.16 28.81 5.65
C SER A 320 -13.16 29.71 4.93
N ALA A 321 -12.02 30.02 5.55
CA ALA A 321 -10.96 30.77 4.89
C ALA A 321 -10.38 29.99 3.70
N VAL A 322 -10.20 28.68 3.85
CA VAL A 322 -9.80 27.79 2.73
C VAL A 322 -10.88 27.75 1.65
N ALA A 323 -12.16 27.62 2.00
CA ALA A 323 -13.28 27.63 1.05
C ALA A 323 -13.33 28.92 0.22
N LEU A 324 -13.16 30.08 0.87
CA LEU A 324 -13.11 31.38 0.22
C LEU A 324 -11.85 31.54 -0.65
N ALA A 325 -10.68 31.11 -0.17
CA ALA A 325 -9.44 31.16 -0.94
C ALA A 325 -9.51 30.29 -2.20
N LEU A 326 -10.07 29.08 -2.09
CA LEU A 326 -10.26 28.15 -3.20
C LEU A 326 -11.40 28.54 -4.14
N SER A 327 -12.29 29.46 -3.76
CA SER A 327 -13.32 30.02 -4.64
C SER A 327 -12.97 31.40 -5.22
N THR A 328 -11.86 32.02 -4.77
CA THR A 328 -11.41 33.32 -5.26
C THR A 328 -10.77 33.21 -6.65
N PRO A 329 -11.23 33.95 -7.67
CA PRO A 329 -10.77 33.81 -9.07
C PRO A 329 -9.26 33.93 -9.31
N VAL A 330 -8.54 34.70 -8.48
CA VAL A 330 -7.09 34.94 -8.60
C VAL A 330 -6.26 33.88 -7.89
N LEU A 331 -6.70 33.47 -6.70
CA LEU A 331 -5.97 32.50 -5.86
C LEU A 331 -6.23 31.05 -6.28
N LYS A 332 -7.39 30.76 -6.88
CA LYS A 332 -7.79 29.39 -7.25
C LYS A 332 -6.82 28.68 -8.19
N ASN A 333 -6.20 29.41 -9.12
CA ASN A 333 -5.28 28.84 -10.12
C ASN A 333 -3.86 28.61 -9.57
N PHE A 334 -3.53 29.21 -8.42
CA PHE A 334 -2.21 29.10 -7.78
C PHE A 334 -2.17 28.03 -6.68
N LEU A 335 -3.31 27.73 -6.04
CA LEU A 335 -3.36 26.89 -4.84
C LEU A 335 -3.61 25.40 -5.12
N LEU A 336 -4.54 25.06 -6.01
CA LEU A 336 -4.88 23.67 -6.35
C LEU A 336 -5.30 23.55 -7.83
N PRO A 337 -4.93 22.46 -8.53
CA PRO A 337 -5.48 22.16 -9.85
C PRO A 337 -7.02 22.14 -9.86
N GLU A 338 -7.65 22.63 -10.93
CA GLU A 338 -9.11 22.83 -11.04
C GLU A 338 -9.94 21.58 -10.67
N ALA A 339 -9.52 20.40 -11.13
CA ALA A 339 -10.19 19.14 -10.81
C ALA A 339 -10.13 18.79 -9.31
N ILE A 340 -8.99 19.03 -8.66
CA ILE A 340 -8.81 18.81 -7.22
C ILE A 340 -9.61 19.87 -6.45
N ARG A 341 -9.64 21.12 -6.93
CA ARG A 341 -10.41 22.22 -6.34
C ARG A 341 -11.91 21.92 -6.34
N ILE A 342 -12.48 21.52 -7.49
CA ILE A 342 -13.91 21.18 -7.62
C ILE A 342 -14.28 20.04 -6.67
N ARG A 343 -13.38 19.05 -6.49
CA ARG A 343 -13.59 17.96 -5.51
C ARG A 343 -13.67 18.45 -4.06
N HIS A 344 -12.98 19.53 -3.70
CA HIS A 344 -12.93 20.06 -2.33
C HIS A 344 -14.02 21.10 -2.03
N VAL A 345 -14.32 22.00 -2.96
CA VAL A 345 -15.23 23.15 -2.73
C VAL A 345 -16.45 23.20 -3.65
N GLY A 346 -16.59 22.25 -4.58
CA GLY A 346 -17.67 22.26 -5.57
C GLY A 346 -17.54 23.39 -6.61
N PRO A 347 -18.52 23.51 -7.51
CA PRO A 347 -18.53 24.55 -8.54
C PRO A 347 -18.87 25.94 -7.98
N HIS A 348 -19.65 26.01 -6.90
CA HIS A 348 -20.08 27.25 -6.26
C HIS A 348 -19.95 27.15 -4.75
N VAL A 349 -19.44 28.22 -4.14
CA VAL A 349 -19.31 28.40 -2.69
C VAL A 349 -20.15 29.61 -2.31
N ASP A 350 -21.02 29.49 -1.31
CA ASP A 350 -21.77 30.62 -0.77
C ASP A 350 -20.89 31.40 0.22
N TRP A 351 -20.45 32.60 -0.16
CA TRP A 351 -19.44 33.34 0.58
C TRP A 351 -19.94 33.88 1.93
N LEU A 352 -21.22 34.25 2.05
CA LEU A 352 -21.73 34.96 3.22
C LEU A 352 -21.63 34.12 4.52
N PRO A 353 -22.08 32.85 4.54
CA PRO A 353 -21.89 31.98 5.69
C PRO A 353 -20.42 31.73 6.04
N HIS A 354 -19.54 31.60 5.03
CA HIS A 354 -18.12 31.38 5.27
C HIS A 354 -17.43 32.62 5.86
N LEU A 355 -17.74 33.83 5.39
CA LEU A 355 -17.25 35.08 5.96
C LEU A 355 -17.64 35.23 7.43
N ARG A 356 -18.89 34.86 7.78
CA ARG A 356 -19.36 34.84 9.18
C ARG A 356 -18.53 33.90 10.06
N ASN A 357 -18.22 32.71 9.55
CA ASN A 357 -17.37 31.75 10.26
C ASN A 357 -15.95 32.28 10.47
N VAL A 358 -15.34 32.91 9.44
CA VAL A 358 -14.00 33.51 9.55
C VAL A 358 -13.97 34.58 10.65
N MET A 359 -14.95 35.48 10.66
CA MET A 359 -15.02 36.54 11.67
C MET A 359 -15.29 36.00 13.08
N SER A 360 -16.20 35.03 13.20
CA SER A 360 -16.61 34.48 14.51
C SER A 360 -15.62 33.50 15.14
N ASP A 361 -14.62 33.03 14.38
CA ASP A 361 -13.64 32.03 14.81
C ASP A 361 -12.18 32.47 14.56
N ALA A 362 -11.95 33.77 14.34
CA ALA A 362 -10.64 34.33 13.99
C ALA A 362 -9.50 33.96 14.97
N PRO A 363 -9.68 33.98 16.31
CA PRO A 363 -8.61 33.60 17.23
C PRO A 363 -8.18 32.13 17.10
N ARG A 364 -9.14 31.19 16.94
CA ARG A 364 -8.84 29.76 16.76
C ARG A 364 -8.19 29.49 15.41
N MET A 365 -8.66 30.18 14.36
CA MET A 365 -8.04 30.13 13.04
C MET A 365 -6.57 30.54 13.10
N ALA A 366 -6.25 31.66 13.75
CA ALA A 366 -4.87 32.14 13.88
C ALA A 366 -3.99 31.14 14.66
N ALA A 367 -4.49 30.61 15.78
CA ALA A 367 -3.78 29.59 16.56
C ALA A 367 -3.52 28.30 15.76
N PHE A 368 -4.54 27.82 15.02
CA PHE A 368 -4.42 26.66 14.14
C PHE A 368 -3.36 26.89 13.05
N LEU A 369 -3.38 28.04 12.37
CA LEU A 369 -2.42 28.35 11.30
C LEU A 369 -0.98 28.42 11.83
N LEU A 370 -0.76 29.07 12.98
CA LEU A 370 0.56 29.14 13.61
C LEU A 370 1.07 27.73 13.99
N ARG A 371 0.23 26.93 14.66
CA ARG A 371 0.56 25.54 15.01
C ARG A 371 0.85 24.71 13.75
N PHE A 372 0.02 24.81 12.72
CA PHE A 372 0.16 24.06 11.49
C PHE A 372 1.46 24.42 10.77
N VAL A 373 1.78 25.71 10.60
CA VAL A 373 3.04 26.15 9.95
C VAL A 373 4.26 25.62 10.73
N TYR A 374 4.24 25.74 12.06
CA TYR A 374 5.31 25.18 12.90
C TYR A 374 5.43 23.66 12.72
N CYS A 375 4.34 22.91 12.92
CA CYS A 375 4.32 21.45 12.82
C CYS A 375 4.63 20.92 11.40
N ARG A 376 4.34 21.71 10.36
CA ARG A 376 4.51 21.29 8.96
C ARG A 376 5.89 21.58 8.39
N TYR A 377 6.54 22.65 8.85
CA TYR A 377 7.78 23.16 8.26
C TYR A 377 8.97 23.21 9.22
N LEU A 378 8.74 23.35 10.53
CA LEU A 378 9.81 23.55 11.52
C LEU A 378 10.02 22.35 12.45
N ALA A 379 8.94 21.63 12.80
CA ALA A 379 9.05 20.46 13.67
C ALA A 379 9.85 19.31 13.02
N ALA A 380 10.56 18.54 13.85
CA ALA A 380 11.33 17.38 13.41
C ALA A 380 10.42 16.32 12.76
N GLU A 381 9.30 15.99 13.42
CA GLU A 381 8.22 15.19 12.87
C GLU A 381 7.20 16.12 12.21
N ARG A 382 6.96 15.90 10.92
CA ARG A 382 6.06 16.76 10.13
C ARG A 382 4.65 16.21 10.16
N ILE A 383 3.68 17.07 10.46
CA ILE A 383 2.27 16.67 10.41
C ILE A 383 1.91 16.21 8.97
N PRO A 384 1.35 15.00 8.79
CA PRO A 384 1.13 14.41 7.47
C PRO A 384 -0.04 15.06 6.72
N GLY A 385 -0.94 15.72 7.44
CA GLY A 385 -2.13 16.37 6.91
C GLY A 385 -2.70 17.36 7.91
N TYR A 386 -4.01 17.56 7.84
CA TYR A 386 -4.73 18.38 8.80
C TYR A 386 -6.06 17.70 9.15
N PHE A 387 -6.46 17.84 10.40
CA PHE A 387 -7.81 17.59 10.87
C PHE A 387 -8.27 18.87 11.58
N ILE A 388 -9.44 19.38 11.20
CA ILE A 388 -9.95 20.65 11.72
C ILE A 388 -11.22 20.35 12.48
N ARG A 389 -11.10 20.47 13.80
CA ARG A 389 -12.22 20.33 14.72
C ARG A 389 -13.24 21.45 14.53
N ASN A 390 -14.49 21.13 14.78
CA ASN A 390 -15.58 22.07 14.61
C ASN A 390 -16.62 21.99 15.72
N ARG A 391 -17.36 23.10 15.92
CA ARG A 391 -18.34 23.22 17.02
C ARG A 391 -19.58 22.35 16.83
N SER A 392 -19.83 21.84 15.63
CA SER A 392 -20.94 20.90 15.39
C SER A 392 -20.52 19.45 15.58
N MET A 393 -19.24 19.17 15.88
CA MET A 393 -18.67 17.82 16.05
C MET A 393 -19.06 16.85 14.94
N ARG A 394 -19.30 17.40 13.74
CA ARG A 394 -19.77 16.69 12.55
C ARG A 394 -18.60 16.51 11.59
N TYR A 395 -18.41 15.30 11.13
CA TYR A 395 -17.32 14.93 10.22
C TYR A 395 -17.84 13.99 9.12
N GLY A 396 -17.15 13.97 7.98
CA GLY A 396 -17.38 12.88 7.03
C GLY A 396 -16.89 11.57 7.63
N LEU A 397 -17.64 10.48 7.46
CA LEU A 397 -17.19 9.15 7.88
C LEU A 397 -16.54 8.46 6.68
N SER A 398 -15.21 8.43 6.68
CA SER A 398 -14.44 7.73 5.65
C SER A 398 -14.26 6.27 6.04
N TYR A 399 -14.29 5.39 5.04
CA TYR A 399 -13.98 3.98 5.21
C TYR A 399 -12.86 3.51 4.28
N HIS A 400 -12.13 2.48 4.71
CA HIS A 400 -11.18 1.73 3.90
C HIS A 400 -11.48 0.24 4.09
N CYS A 401 -11.90 -0.42 3.01
CA CYS A 401 -12.42 -1.77 3.03
C CYS A 401 -11.59 -2.68 2.14
N GLU A 402 -11.38 -3.92 2.57
CA GLU A 402 -10.87 -4.98 1.70
C GLU A 402 -11.83 -5.26 0.53
N GLN A 403 -11.29 -5.76 -0.57
CA GLN A 403 -12.04 -6.35 -1.69
C GLN A 403 -12.04 -7.87 -1.56
N SER A 404 -13.17 -8.52 -1.85
CA SER A 404 -13.24 -9.99 -1.87
C SER A 404 -12.30 -10.58 -2.95
N PRO A 405 -11.56 -11.66 -2.64
CA PRO A 405 -10.65 -12.29 -3.58
C PRO A 405 -11.43 -13.14 -4.60
N ARG A 406 -11.55 -12.65 -5.84
CA ARG A 406 -12.27 -13.34 -6.93
C ARG A 406 -11.33 -13.74 -8.06
N ALA A 407 -11.43 -14.99 -8.52
CA ALA A 407 -10.53 -15.53 -9.55
C ALA A 407 -10.71 -14.83 -10.91
N GLU A 408 -11.88 -14.26 -11.17
CA GLU A 408 -12.24 -13.54 -12.38
C GLU A 408 -11.67 -12.13 -12.41
N SER A 409 -11.40 -11.54 -11.25
CA SER A 409 -10.63 -10.30 -11.15
C SER A 409 -9.16 -10.66 -11.39
N ARG A 410 -8.61 -10.28 -12.54
CA ARG A 410 -7.33 -10.81 -13.00
C ARG A 410 -6.54 -9.87 -13.88
N VAL A 411 -5.28 -10.23 -14.08
CA VAL A 411 -4.37 -9.63 -15.07
C VAL A 411 -3.79 -10.70 -15.97
N THR A 412 -3.60 -10.37 -17.24
CA THR A 412 -2.99 -11.23 -18.25
C THR A 412 -1.98 -10.45 -19.08
N LEU A 413 -1.27 -11.12 -19.97
CA LEU A 413 -0.50 -10.43 -21.01
C LEU A 413 -1.45 -9.96 -22.12
N ALA A 414 -1.19 -8.77 -22.64
CA ALA A 414 -1.81 -8.24 -23.84
C ALA A 414 -1.03 -8.70 -25.09
N ASP A 415 -1.65 -8.53 -26.26
CA ASP A 415 -1.00 -8.75 -27.55
C ASP A 415 -0.02 -7.62 -27.92
N THR A 416 -0.19 -6.45 -27.28
CA THR A 416 0.70 -5.30 -27.44
C THR A 416 1.97 -5.45 -26.61
N THR A 417 3.07 -4.85 -27.09
CA THR A 417 4.38 -4.88 -26.43
C THR A 417 4.85 -3.47 -26.06
N ASP A 418 5.79 -3.39 -25.12
CA ASP A 418 6.54 -2.17 -24.85
C ASP A 418 7.69 -1.96 -25.85
N ARG A 419 8.44 -0.86 -25.69
CA ARG A 419 9.56 -0.53 -26.58
C ARG A 419 10.71 -1.54 -26.59
N PHE A 420 10.77 -2.44 -25.62
CA PHE A 420 11.76 -3.52 -25.55
C PHE A 420 11.21 -4.86 -26.04
N GLY A 421 9.98 -4.88 -26.56
CA GLY A 421 9.30 -6.08 -27.05
C GLY A 421 8.70 -6.96 -25.96
N ALA A 422 8.73 -6.53 -24.68
CA ALA A 422 8.07 -7.28 -23.62
C ALA A 422 6.55 -7.02 -23.67
N PRO A 423 5.70 -8.06 -23.58
CA PRO A 423 4.25 -7.89 -23.64
C PRO A 423 3.75 -6.99 -22.51
N ARG A 424 2.78 -6.12 -22.80
CA ARG A 424 2.12 -5.27 -21.81
C ARG A 424 1.13 -6.09 -20.99
N LEU A 425 0.66 -5.52 -19.89
CA LEU A 425 -0.44 -6.12 -19.13
C LEU A 425 -1.79 -5.74 -19.76
N ARG A 426 -2.73 -6.69 -19.70
CA ARG A 426 -4.17 -6.44 -19.78
C ARG A 426 -4.75 -6.59 -18.37
N ILE A 427 -5.40 -5.55 -17.87
CA ILE A 427 -5.89 -5.45 -16.49
C ILE A 427 -7.42 -5.50 -16.50
N ASP A 428 -7.97 -6.54 -15.86
CA ASP A 428 -9.41 -6.78 -15.68
C ASP A 428 -9.71 -6.85 -14.18
N LEU A 429 -9.59 -5.70 -13.50
CA LEU A 429 -9.97 -5.57 -12.10
C LEU A 429 -11.48 -5.51 -11.98
N ARG A 430 -12.07 -6.38 -11.16
CA ARG A 430 -13.53 -6.47 -11.01
C ARG A 430 -13.96 -6.34 -9.56
N PHE A 431 -14.77 -5.33 -9.29
CA PHE A 431 -15.51 -5.22 -8.03
C PHE A 431 -16.87 -5.89 -8.15
N SER A 432 -17.42 -6.36 -7.03
CA SER A 432 -18.76 -6.95 -6.98
C SER A 432 -19.70 -6.10 -6.14
N ARG A 433 -21.00 -6.17 -6.47
CA ARG A 433 -22.03 -5.56 -5.62
C ARG A 433 -22.06 -6.14 -4.20
N GLU A 434 -21.71 -7.41 -4.04
CA GLU A 434 -21.59 -8.06 -2.72
C GLU A 434 -20.53 -7.38 -1.83
N ASP A 435 -19.44 -6.86 -2.42
CA ASP A 435 -18.48 -6.07 -1.67
C ASP A 435 -19.11 -4.76 -1.14
N ALA A 436 -19.94 -4.10 -1.96
CA ALA A 436 -20.64 -2.88 -1.56
C ALA A 436 -21.67 -3.16 -0.46
N GLU A 437 -22.40 -4.27 -0.56
CA GLU A 437 -23.31 -4.73 0.49
C GLU A 437 -22.56 -5.00 1.80
N GLY A 438 -21.36 -5.59 1.73
CA GLY A 438 -20.49 -5.76 2.90
C GLY A 438 -20.09 -4.45 3.56
N VAL A 439 -19.73 -3.43 2.76
CA VAL A 439 -19.44 -2.08 3.26
C VAL A 439 -20.66 -1.47 3.96
N VAL A 440 -21.85 -1.59 3.37
CA VAL A 440 -23.09 -1.03 3.96
C VAL A 440 -23.44 -1.75 5.26
N ARG A 441 -23.39 -3.09 5.31
CA ARG A 441 -23.60 -3.85 6.55
C ARG A 441 -22.63 -3.42 7.66
N ALA A 442 -21.37 -3.17 7.33
CA ALA A 442 -20.40 -2.69 8.32
C ALA A 442 -20.71 -1.27 8.82
N HIS A 443 -21.26 -0.37 7.98
CA HIS A 443 -21.74 0.94 8.44
C HIS A 443 -22.94 0.80 9.37
N GLU A 444 -23.90 -0.08 9.06
CA GLU A 444 -25.06 -0.35 9.91
C GLU A 444 -24.62 -0.86 11.28
N ARG A 445 -23.72 -1.84 11.33
CA ARG A 445 -23.18 -2.36 12.60
C ARG A 445 -22.38 -1.32 13.39
N LEU A 446 -21.59 -0.51 12.72
CA LEU A 446 -20.88 0.59 13.37
C LEU A 446 -21.87 1.61 13.94
N ALA A 447 -22.91 1.99 13.20
CA ALA A 447 -23.92 2.96 13.65
C ALA A 447 -24.67 2.45 14.89
N ASP A 448 -25.12 1.19 14.88
CA ASP A 448 -25.78 0.55 16.02
C ASP A 448 -24.90 0.51 17.26
N TRP A 449 -23.61 0.19 17.09
CA TRP A 449 -22.64 0.14 18.17
C TRP A 449 -22.34 1.54 18.73
N LEU A 450 -22.05 2.53 17.88
CA LEU A 450 -21.79 3.91 18.30
C LEU A 450 -22.97 4.51 19.07
N GLN A 451 -24.21 4.19 18.64
CA GLN A 451 -25.44 4.63 19.30
C GLN A 451 -25.62 3.97 20.67
N ARG A 452 -25.46 2.64 20.78
CA ARG A 452 -25.58 1.91 22.06
C ARG A 452 -24.50 2.29 23.07
N SER A 453 -23.30 2.61 22.59
CA SER A 453 -22.16 3.00 23.41
C SER A 453 -22.14 4.49 23.76
N ASP A 454 -23.14 5.26 23.32
CA ASP A 454 -23.26 6.72 23.51
C ASP A 454 -22.04 7.52 23.02
N ILE A 455 -21.39 7.06 21.95
CA ILE A 455 -20.17 7.67 21.40
C ILE A 455 -20.53 8.71 20.32
N ALA A 456 -21.36 8.32 19.36
CA ALA A 456 -21.68 9.12 18.19
C ALA A 456 -22.98 8.70 17.50
N GLU A 457 -23.50 9.56 16.62
CA GLU A 457 -24.52 9.21 15.63
C GLU A 457 -23.92 9.14 14.23
N VAL A 458 -24.47 8.28 13.37
CA VAL A 458 -24.10 8.16 11.94
C VAL A 458 -25.32 8.49 11.08
N HIS A 459 -25.19 9.47 10.18
CA HIS A 459 -26.25 9.86 9.26
C HIS A 459 -25.79 9.68 7.80
N TYR A 460 -26.51 8.88 7.01
CA TYR A 460 -26.22 8.68 5.59
C TYR A 460 -26.48 9.96 4.78
N ARG A 461 -25.68 10.17 3.72
CA ARG A 461 -25.80 11.35 2.84
C ARG A 461 -26.88 11.18 1.76
N GLN A 462 -27.40 9.98 1.62
CA GLN A 462 -28.42 9.56 0.66
C GLN A 462 -29.49 8.74 1.39
N PRO A 463 -30.68 8.52 0.78
CA PRO A 463 -31.66 7.59 1.31
C PRO A 463 -31.09 6.19 1.50
N GLU A 464 -31.53 5.48 2.52
CA GLU A 464 -30.97 4.17 2.91
C GLU A 464 -31.01 3.14 1.78
N ALA A 465 -32.09 3.13 0.98
CA ALA A 465 -32.24 2.26 -0.19
C ALA A 465 -31.16 2.47 -1.28
N GLU A 466 -30.47 3.62 -1.27
CA GLU A 466 -29.44 3.99 -2.25
C GLU A 466 -28.01 3.78 -1.71
N ASN A 467 -27.86 3.30 -0.46
CA ASN A 467 -26.55 3.16 0.18
C ASN A 467 -25.59 2.25 -0.61
N VAL A 468 -26.08 1.10 -1.09
CA VAL A 468 -25.26 0.15 -1.86
C VAL A 468 -24.81 0.78 -3.18
N ASP A 469 -25.73 1.48 -3.87
CA ASP A 469 -25.42 2.15 -5.13
C ASP A 469 -24.43 3.30 -4.93
N ALA A 470 -24.51 4.01 -3.81
CA ALA A 470 -23.55 5.03 -3.43
C ALA A 470 -22.13 4.46 -3.21
N VAL A 471 -22.01 3.24 -2.68
CA VAL A 471 -20.71 2.55 -2.57
C VAL A 471 -20.24 2.07 -3.94
N VAL A 472 -21.11 1.44 -4.75
CA VAL A 472 -20.77 0.97 -6.11
C VAL A 472 -20.21 2.11 -6.97
N ALA A 473 -20.82 3.30 -6.90
CA ALA A 473 -20.36 4.48 -7.63
C ALA A 473 -18.93 4.96 -7.24
N ARG A 474 -18.36 4.43 -6.15
CA ARG A 474 -17.02 4.77 -5.65
C ARG A 474 -16.01 3.63 -5.82
N MET A 475 -16.41 2.49 -6.35
CA MET A 475 -15.54 1.33 -6.55
C MET A 475 -14.55 1.57 -7.69
N SER A 476 -13.41 2.14 -7.36
CA SER A 476 -12.29 2.33 -8.27
C SER A 476 -11.00 2.41 -7.48
N HIS A 477 -10.04 1.51 -7.75
CA HIS A 477 -8.76 1.50 -7.05
C HIS A 477 -7.70 0.67 -7.78
N GLY A 478 -6.59 1.31 -8.21
CA GLY A 478 -5.44 0.66 -8.83
C GLY A 478 -4.10 0.91 -8.13
N THR A 479 -4.08 1.75 -7.09
CA THR A 479 -2.84 2.16 -6.40
C THR A 479 -2.32 1.13 -5.38
N HIS A 480 -3.18 0.25 -4.84
CA HIS A 480 -2.76 -0.92 -4.08
C HIS A 480 -3.03 -2.17 -4.92
N GLN A 481 -1.97 -2.88 -5.26
CA GLN A 481 -2.02 -3.94 -6.27
C GLN A 481 -1.76 -5.30 -5.61
N ILE A 482 -2.82 -6.06 -5.31
CA ILE A 482 -2.75 -7.17 -4.35
C ILE A 482 -3.21 -8.49 -4.98
N GLY A 483 -2.60 -9.61 -4.59
CA GLY A 483 -3.13 -10.98 -4.80
C GLY A 483 -2.78 -11.69 -6.11
N THR A 484 -2.24 -10.98 -7.11
CA THR A 484 -2.00 -11.53 -8.45
C THR A 484 -0.92 -12.62 -8.54
N ALA A 485 -0.15 -12.85 -7.49
CA ALA A 485 0.81 -13.94 -7.36
C ALA A 485 0.77 -14.53 -5.95
N ARG A 486 -0.46 -14.71 -5.41
CA ARG A 486 -0.71 -15.03 -4.00
C ARG A 486 0.09 -16.22 -3.49
N MET A 487 0.39 -16.20 -2.19
CA MET A 487 0.89 -17.34 -1.45
C MET A 487 -0.12 -18.51 -1.47
N GLY A 488 0.40 -19.72 -1.28
CA GLY A 488 -0.43 -20.91 -1.08
C GLY A 488 0.33 -22.00 -0.34
N ALA A 489 -0.38 -23.01 0.17
CA ALA A 489 0.25 -24.19 0.76
C ALA A 489 0.77 -25.15 -0.32
N THR A 490 0.20 -25.09 -1.52
CA THR A 490 0.55 -25.94 -2.66
C THR A 490 0.61 -25.14 -3.97
N ARG A 491 1.26 -25.72 -4.99
CA ARG A 491 1.40 -25.14 -6.33
C ARG A 491 0.09 -24.86 -7.07
N SER A 492 -1.01 -25.51 -6.68
CA SER A 492 -2.34 -25.28 -7.27
C SER A 492 -3.11 -24.17 -6.57
N GLU A 493 -2.71 -23.82 -5.34
CA GLU A 493 -3.40 -22.82 -4.53
C GLU A 493 -2.75 -21.44 -4.62
N GLY A 494 -1.42 -21.39 -4.79
CA GLY A 494 -0.64 -20.16 -4.90
C GLY A 494 0.53 -20.27 -5.86
N VAL A 495 1.14 -19.12 -6.14
CA VAL A 495 2.33 -18.98 -7.02
C VAL A 495 3.61 -19.17 -6.22
N VAL A 496 3.61 -18.68 -4.98
CA VAL A 496 4.72 -18.78 -4.04
C VAL A 496 4.30 -19.52 -2.77
N ASP A 497 5.28 -20.12 -2.10
CA ASP A 497 5.09 -20.78 -0.81
C ASP A 497 5.10 -19.79 0.36
N ARG A 498 5.09 -20.33 1.59
CA ARG A 498 5.09 -19.54 2.83
C ARG A 498 6.30 -18.63 2.98
N ASP A 499 7.43 -18.94 2.33
CA ASP A 499 8.70 -18.20 2.40
C ASP A 499 8.92 -17.33 1.15
N LEU A 500 7.85 -17.10 0.38
CA LEU A 500 7.84 -16.27 -0.83
C LEU A 500 8.61 -16.87 -2.01
N ARG A 501 8.97 -18.16 -1.95
CA ARG A 501 9.65 -18.88 -3.03
C ARG A 501 8.64 -19.39 -4.05
N CYS A 502 8.90 -19.20 -5.33
CA CYS A 502 8.07 -19.75 -6.41
C CYS A 502 8.11 -21.28 -6.41
N PHE A 503 6.94 -21.94 -6.45
CA PHE A 503 6.88 -23.42 -6.48
C PHE A 503 7.59 -24.04 -7.69
N ASP A 504 7.47 -23.41 -8.86
CA ASP A 504 8.02 -23.94 -10.12
C ASP A 504 9.40 -23.33 -10.48
N ALA A 505 9.97 -22.48 -9.62
CA ALA A 505 11.29 -21.87 -9.82
C ALA A 505 12.05 -21.75 -8.48
N PRO A 506 12.86 -22.74 -8.10
CA PRO A 506 13.38 -22.90 -6.73
C PRO A 506 14.31 -21.77 -6.27
N ASN A 507 14.91 -21.03 -7.19
CA ASN A 507 15.78 -19.88 -6.90
C ASN A 507 15.11 -18.52 -7.16
N LEU A 508 13.80 -18.49 -7.40
CA LEU A 508 13.03 -17.27 -7.64
C LEU A 508 12.10 -17.00 -6.46
N PHE A 509 12.14 -15.77 -5.96
CA PHE A 509 11.30 -15.29 -4.87
C PHE A 509 10.51 -14.04 -5.29
N VAL A 510 9.41 -13.74 -4.62
CA VAL A 510 8.57 -12.56 -4.90
C VAL A 510 8.32 -11.76 -3.61
N ALA A 511 8.90 -10.56 -3.52
CA ALA A 511 8.68 -9.62 -2.42
C ALA A 511 7.77 -8.47 -2.89
N SER A 512 6.45 -8.71 -2.85
CA SER A 512 5.44 -7.80 -3.40
C SER A 512 4.08 -8.04 -2.75
N SER A 513 3.18 -7.05 -2.75
CA SER A 513 1.77 -7.24 -2.36
C SER A 513 1.02 -8.22 -3.28
N ALA A 514 1.58 -8.55 -4.45
CA ALA A 514 1.06 -9.61 -5.30
C ALA A 514 0.93 -10.96 -4.55
N VAL A 515 1.75 -11.20 -3.52
CA VAL A 515 1.76 -12.47 -2.77
C VAL A 515 0.73 -12.56 -1.65
N PHE A 516 -0.01 -11.49 -1.36
CA PHE A 516 -0.99 -11.50 -0.26
C PHE A 516 -2.27 -12.24 -0.65
N CYS A 517 -2.86 -12.99 0.27
CA CYS A 517 -4.09 -13.74 -0.01
C CYS A 517 -5.38 -12.93 0.23
N THR A 518 -5.29 -11.84 1.00
CA THR A 518 -6.35 -10.85 1.24
C THR A 518 -5.81 -9.44 1.01
N SER A 519 -6.71 -8.49 0.71
CA SER A 519 -6.34 -7.08 0.55
C SER A 519 -6.25 -6.32 1.87
N SER A 520 -6.94 -6.77 2.93
CA SER A 520 -7.04 -6.11 4.23
C SER A 520 -7.71 -4.73 4.16
N GLN A 521 -8.03 -4.16 5.32
CA GLN A 521 -8.24 -2.71 5.46
C GLN A 521 -6.91 -1.96 5.60
N ALA A 522 -5.80 -2.65 5.80
CA ALA A 522 -4.49 -2.03 5.92
C ALA A 522 -3.88 -1.65 4.57
N ASN A 523 -3.18 -0.51 4.53
CA ASN A 523 -2.33 -0.19 3.39
C ASN A 523 -1.18 -1.21 3.32
N PRO A 524 -0.86 -1.80 2.15
CA PRO A 524 -0.01 -2.97 2.10
C PRO A 524 1.49 -2.67 2.34
N THR A 525 1.94 -1.42 2.20
CA THR A 525 3.37 -1.09 2.15
C THR A 525 4.15 -1.50 3.40
N LEU A 526 3.62 -1.28 4.61
CA LEU A 526 4.33 -1.67 5.83
C LEU A 526 4.53 -3.19 5.88
N SER A 527 3.48 -3.95 5.55
CA SER A 527 3.54 -5.41 5.49
C SER A 527 4.47 -5.88 4.39
N ILE A 528 4.45 -5.28 3.19
CA ILE A 528 5.43 -5.59 2.13
C ILE A 528 6.87 -5.45 2.64
N VAL A 529 7.16 -4.40 3.41
CA VAL A 529 8.47 -4.21 4.04
C VAL A 529 8.75 -5.30 5.09
N ALA A 530 7.79 -5.66 5.93
CA ALA A 530 7.94 -6.76 6.89
C ALA A 530 8.25 -8.10 6.19
N PHE A 531 7.53 -8.42 5.11
CA PHE A 531 7.76 -9.62 4.29
C PHE A 531 9.15 -9.59 3.62
N ALA A 532 9.60 -8.41 3.16
CA ALA A 532 10.94 -8.23 2.61
C ALA A 532 12.03 -8.48 3.67
N VAL A 533 11.86 -7.98 4.91
CA VAL A 533 12.79 -8.24 6.02
C VAL A 533 12.80 -9.73 6.37
N ARG A 534 11.63 -10.36 6.47
CA ARG A 534 11.51 -11.80 6.72
C ARG A 534 12.27 -12.61 5.66
N LEU A 535 12.08 -12.27 4.38
CA LEU A 535 12.78 -12.91 3.27
C LEU A 535 14.30 -12.69 3.31
N ALA A 536 14.78 -11.48 3.59
CA ALA A 536 16.21 -11.20 3.72
C ALA A 536 16.87 -12.10 4.77
N ARG A 537 16.23 -12.24 5.94
CA ARG A 537 16.74 -13.07 7.04
C ARG A 537 16.69 -14.55 6.70
N TYR A 538 15.64 -15.00 6.01
CA TYR A 538 15.55 -16.36 5.48
C TYR A 538 16.71 -16.67 4.52
N ILE A 539 16.92 -15.84 3.50
CA ILE A 539 18.01 -16.00 2.52
C ILE A 539 19.39 -16.00 3.22
N ALA A 540 19.61 -15.08 4.17
CA ALA A 540 20.85 -15.02 4.92
C ALA A 540 21.13 -16.31 5.72
N SER A 541 20.08 -16.93 6.28
CA SER A 541 20.14 -18.16 7.06
C SER A 541 20.37 -19.42 6.20
N GLU A 542 19.73 -19.52 5.04
CA GLU A 542 19.95 -20.63 4.09
C GLU A 542 21.39 -20.67 3.62
N ASN A 543 21.93 -19.51 3.24
CA ASN A 543 23.32 -19.39 2.85
C ASN A 543 24.31 -19.82 3.93
N ALA A 544 24.00 -19.56 5.22
CA ALA A 544 24.87 -19.99 6.31
C ALA A 544 24.90 -21.52 6.42
N ARG A 545 23.75 -22.18 6.20
CA ARG A 545 23.66 -23.64 6.17
C ARG A 545 24.43 -24.24 4.99
N GLU A 546 24.30 -23.65 3.79
CA GLU A 546 25.03 -24.10 2.60
C GLU A 546 26.55 -23.97 2.75
N THR A 547 27.04 -22.87 3.34
CA THR A 547 28.47 -22.68 3.63
C THR A 547 28.99 -23.72 4.62
N ASN A 548 28.23 -24.01 5.69
CA ASN A 548 28.63 -24.99 6.69
C ASN A 548 28.73 -26.40 6.09
N VAL A 549 27.74 -26.83 5.30
CA VAL A 549 27.77 -28.14 4.62
C VAL A 549 28.96 -28.26 3.66
N ARG A 550 29.25 -27.21 2.88
CA ARG A 550 30.44 -27.20 1.99
C ARG A 550 31.74 -27.28 2.79
N SER A 551 31.81 -26.60 3.93
CA SER A 551 33.01 -26.62 4.79
C SER A 551 33.23 -27.98 5.44
N GLU A 552 32.16 -28.67 5.87
CA GLU A 552 32.23 -30.01 6.45
C GLU A 552 32.66 -31.05 5.42
N ILE A 553 32.14 -30.97 4.18
CA ILE A 553 32.57 -31.84 3.08
C ILE A 553 34.05 -31.61 2.75
N ALA A 554 34.49 -30.34 2.71
CA ALA A 554 35.89 -30.00 2.42
C ALA A 554 36.88 -30.38 3.54
N HIS A 555 36.42 -30.57 4.79
CA HIS A 555 37.23 -31.09 5.89
C HIS A 555 37.20 -32.62 5.98
N ALA A 556 36.23 -33.27 5.31
CA ALA A 556 36.08 -34.73 5.26
C ALA A 556 36.77 -35.38 4.05
N THR A 557 37.19 -34.58 3.07
CA THR A 557 38.03 -34.95 1.92
C THR A 557 39.46 -34.49 2.12
#